data_AF-A0A2D8GLX0-F1
#
_entry.id   AF-A0A2D8GLX0-F1
#
_cell.length_a   1.000
_cell.length_b   1.000
_cell.length_c   1.000
_cell.angle_alpha   90.00
_cell.angle_beta   90.00
_cell.angle_gamma   90.00
#
_symmetry.space_group_name_H-M   'P 1'
#
loop_
_entity.id
_entity.type
_entity.pdbx_description
1 polymer ?
#
loop_
_entity_poly.entity_id
_entity_poly.type
_entity_poly.pdbx_seq_one_letter_code
_entity_poly.pdbx_strand_id
1 'polypeptide(L)'
;GLNIFIYDNPSRIRSKNTAKLYDILLASTDLRVRQKKYVSPHFLFAVLLWPSLMEEISKVNNKKFTVRKTLEIASRKLFDKECLLVSIPKRYVFKILDMWRMHVQLLMPNPKKVDVILKHRSFRSAYDFILIREAVGEDLQNLGVWWTEIQNYVGSDHENGIHKKNLKKASYLLDTEFYN
;
A
#
# COMPACT_ATOMS: atom_id res chain seq x y z
N GLY A 1 10.69 -15.10 8.33
CA GLY A 1 11.27 -14.24 9.39
C GLY A 1 10.93 -12.79 9.08
N LEU A 2 10.84 -11.93 10.09
CA LEU A 2 10.43 -10.51 10.06
C LEU A 2 11.26 -9.57 9.15
N ASN A 3 12.08 -10.11 8.24
CA ASN A 3 12.97 -9.38 7.32
C ASN A 3 12.25 -8.46 6.33
N ILE A 4 10.94 -8.57 6.15
CA ILE A 4 10.17 -7.70 5.24
C ILE A 4 10.03 -6.28 5.78
N PHE A 5 10.03 -6.12 7.11
CA PHE A 5 10.10 -4.80 7.74
C PHE A 5 11.55 -4.31 7.93
N ILE A 6 12.55 -5.17 7.66
CA ILE A 6 13.98 -4.87 7.93
C ILE A 6 14.64 -4.12 6.77
N TYR A 7 14.03 -4.08 5.58
CA TYR A 7 14.46 -3.13 4.53
C TYR A 7 14.00 -1.69 4.79
N ASP A 8 13.14 -1.48 5.79
CA ASP A 8 12.81 -0.18 6.33
C ASP A 8 13.55 -0.01 7.67
N ASN A 9 14.85 0.29 7.60
CA ASN A 9 15.56 0.77 8.78
C ASN A 9 14.79 2.01 9.29
N PRO A 10 14.23 2.01 10.52
CA PRO A 10 13.42 3.12 11.03
C PRO A 10 14.18 4.44 11.04
N SER A 11 15.51 4.37 11.07
CA SER A 11 16.40 5.53 10.99
C SER A 11 16.66 6.04 9.57
N ARG A 12 16.32 5.29 8.50
CA ARG A 12 16.35 5.72 7.09
C ARG A 12 15.02 6.33 6.60
N ILE A 13 13.89 6.03 7.25
CA ILE A 13 12.59 6.72 7.06
C ILE A 13 12.60 8.11 7.72
N ARG A 14 13.75 8.62 8.18
CA ARG A 14 13.85 9.98 8.70
C ARG A 14 13.81 11.00 7.56
N SER A 15 12.60 11.52 7.37
CA SER A 15 12.16 12.75 6.68
C SER A 15 12.11 12.76 5.15
N LYS A 16 13.13 12.30 4.42
CA LYS A 16 13.20 12.58 2.97
C LYS A 16 12.22 11.76 2.13
N ASN A 17 11.96 10.51 2.48
CA ASN A 17 11.02 9.65 1.75
C ASN A 17 9.57 9.91 2.18
N THR A 18 9.33 10.23 3.46
CA THR A 18 8.00 10.56 3.96
C THR A 18 7.41 11.80 3.28
N ALA A 19 8.19 12.87 3.15
CA ALA A 19 7.74 14.07 2.44
C ALA A 19 7.36 13.76 1.00
N LYS A 20 8.22 13.04 0.27
CA LYS A 20 7.93 12.60 -1.11
C LYS A 20 6.71 11.70 -1.22
N LEU A 21 6.50 10.81 -0.25
CA LEU A 21 5.32 9.95 -0.18
C LEU A 21 4.06 10.81 -0.11
N TYR A 22 4.07 11.84 0.75
CA TYR A 22 2.97 12.77 0.88
C TYR A 22 2.80 13.65 -0.36
N ASP A 23 3.89 14.13 -0.96
CA ASP A 23 3.83 14.92 -2.20
C ASP A 23 3.16 14.14 -3.33
N ILE A 24 3.57 12.88 -3.55
CA ILE A 24 2.98 12.02 -4.59
C ILE A 24 1.52 11.70 -4.29
N LEU A 25 1.20 11.38 -3.03
CA LEU A 25 -0.17 11.08 -2.59
C LEU A 25 -1.09 12.28 -2.80
N LEU A 26 -0.68 13.47 -2.36
CA LEU A 26 -1.46 14.70 -2.44
C LEU A 26 -1.59 15.16 -3.89
N ALA A 27 -0.50 15.17 -4.68
CA ALA A 27 -0.55 15.52 -6.10
C ALA A 27 -1.48 14.59 -6.89
N SER A 28 -1.46 13.29 -6.58
CA SER A 28 -2.37 12.32 -7.19
C SER A 28 -3.81 12.53 -6.74
N THR A 29 -4.03 12.84 -5.47
CA THR A 29 -5.36 13.16 -4.92
C THR A 29 -5.93 14.40 -5.59
N ASP A 30 -5.14 15.47 -5.70
CA ASP A 30 -5.53 16.72 -6.37
C ASP A 30 -5.88 16.50 -7.84
N LEU A 31 -5.11 15.67 -8.55
CA LEU A 31 -5.44 15.32 -9.94
C LEU A 31 -6.80 14.63 -10.04
N ARG A 32 -7.09 13.67 -9.16
CA ARG A 32 -8.39 12.97 -9.14
C ARG A 32 -9.54 13.91 -8.86
N VAL A 33 -9.38 14.82 -7.89
CA VAL A 33 -10.38 15.86 -7.57
C VAL A 33 -10.64 16.73 -8.80
N ARG A 34 -9.59 17.20 -9.49
CA ARG A 34 -9.72 17.97 -10.74
C ARG A 34 -10.44 17.19 -11.84
N GLN A 35 -10.20 15.89 -11.93
CA GLN A 35 -10.87 14.98 -12.85
C GLN A 35 -12.28 14.56 -12.39
N LYS A 36 -12.80 15.08 -11.27
CA LYS A 36 -14.08 14.70 -10.65
C LYS A 36 -14.19 13.19 -10.36
N LYS A 37 -13.05 12.51 -10.16
CA LYS A 37 -12.99 11.11 -9.74
C LYS A 37 -13.14 11.00 -8.23
N TYR A 38 -13.74 9.91 -7.75
CA TYR A 38 -13.83 9.65 -6.32
C TYR A 38 -12.44 9.48 -5.70
N VAL A 39 -12.26 10.08 -4.51
CA VAL A 39 -11.06 9.93 -3.68
C VAL A 39 -11.46 9.12 -2.46
N SER A 40 -10.75 8.01 -2.22
CA SER A 40 -11.00 7.16 -1.06
C SER A 40 -10.37 7.74 0.21
N PRO A 41 -11.16 8.16 1.23
CA PRO A 41 -10.61 8.72 2.45
C PRO A 41 -9.75 7.72 3.23
N HIS A 42 -10.14 6.43 3.23
CA HIS A 42 -9.37 5.42 3.95
C HIS A 42 -7.99 5.18 3.33
N PHE A 43 -7.84 5.32 2.01
CA PHE A 43 -6.57 5.18 1.34
C PHE A 43 -5.64 6.33 1.72
N LEU A 44 -6.14 7.57 1.66
CA LEU A 44 -5.42 8.76 2.09
C LEU A 44 -4.90 8.60 3.54
N PHE A 45 -5.78 8.23 4.48
CA PHE A 45 -5.37 8.00 5.87
C PHE A 45 -4.36 6.85 6.01
N ALA A 46 -4.54 5.75 5.28
CA ALA A 46 -3.64 4.60 5.38
C ALA A 46 -2.21 4.94 4.94
N VAL A 47 -2.05 5.79 3.92
CA VAL A 47 -0.74 6.25 3.44
C VAL A 47 -0.16 7.32 4.38
N LEU A 48 -0.97 8.29 4.83
CA LEU A 48 -0.53 9.33 5.78
C LEU A 48 -0.02 8.74 7.09
N LEU A 49 -0.71 7.72 7.62
CA LEU A 49 -0.39 7.03 8.87
C LEU A 49 0.73 5.99 8.72
N TRP A 50 1.17 5.69 7.50
CA TRP A 50 2.16 4.65 7.26
C TRP A 50 3.49 4.87 8.01
N PRO A 51 4.10 6.06 8.02
CA PRO A 51 5.35 6.28 8.76
C PRO A 51 5.18 6.05 10.27
N SER A 52 4.08 6.52 10.87
CA SER A 52 3.77 6.31 12.27
C SER A 52 3.55 4.82 12.58
N LEU A 53 2.92 4.07 11.67
CA LEU A 53 2.80 2.62 11.79
C LEU A 53 4.17 1.93 11.76
N MET A 54 5.07 2.32 10.86
CA MET A 54 6.43 1.77 10.79
C MET A 54 7.19 2.04 12.09
N GLU A 55 7.02 3.23 12.67
CA GLU A 55 7.60 3.56 13.98
C GLU A 55 7.08 2.62 15.08
N GLU A 56 5.77 2.39 15.15
CA GLU A 56 5.20 1.46 16.12
C GLU A 56 5.64 0.01 15.88
N ILE A 57 5.76 -0.42 14.63
CA ILE A 57 6.30 -1.74 14.28
C ILE A 57 7.74 -1.88 14.76
N SER A 58 8.57 -0.85 14.61
CA SER A 58 9.97 -0.86 15.07
C SER A 58 10.10 -1.06 16.59
N LYS A 59 9.09 -0.61 17.35
CA LYS A 59 9.03 -0.75 18.82
C LYS A 59 8.57 -2.15 19.24
N VAL A 60 7.99 -2.96 18.36
CA VAL A 60 7.56 -4.33 18.66
C VAL A 60 8.77 -5.27 18.59
N ASN A 61 9.52 -5.35 19.69
CA ASN A 61 10.68 -6.23 19.80
C ASN A 61 10.28 -7.61 20.36
N ASN A 62 9.77 -8.50 19.52
CA ASN A 62 9.62 -9.91 19.87
C ASN A 62 9.82 -10.82 18.66
N LYS A 63 10.94 -11.55 18.64
CA LYS A 63 11.32 -12.46 17.54
C LYS A 63 10.33 -13.61 17.31
N LYS A 64 9.46 -13.92 18.29
CA LYS A 64 8.44 -14.98 18.17
C LYS A 64 7.17 -14.52 17.47
N PHE A 65 6.96 -13.22 17.29
CA PHE A 65 5.74 -12.72 16.67
C PHE A 65 5.75 -12.91 15.15
N THR A 66 4.61 -13.36 14.63
CA THR A 66 4.37 -13.39 13.18
C THR A 66 4.17 -11.97 12.67
N VAL A 67 4.44 -11.73 11.38
CA VAL A 67 4.21 -10.43 10.71
C VAL A 67 2.79 -9.91 10.95
N ARG A 68 1.79 -10.80 10.86
CA ARG A 68 0.39 -10.47 11.15
C ARG A 68 0.20 -9.99 12.58
N LYS A 69 0.80 -10.67 13.56
CA LYS A 69 0.66 -10.30 14.98
C LYS A 69 1.40 -8.99 15.29
N THR A 70 2.57 -8.78 14.71
CA THR A 70 3.31 -7.52 14.82
C THR A 70 2.48 -6.35 14.29
N LEU A 71 1.91 -6.49 13.08
CA LEU A 71 1.04 -5.47 12.48
C LEU A 71 -0.20 -5.19 13.35
N GLU A 72 -0.83 -6.23 13.90
CA GLU A 72 -1.99 -6.08 14.80
C GLU A 72 -1.63 -5.29 16.07
N ILE A 73 -0.51 -5.64 16.73
CA ILE A 73 -0.06 -4.95 17.95
C ILE A 73 0.30 -3.49 17.64
N ALA A 74 1.07 -3.25 16.59
CA ALA A 74 1.53 -1.91 16.22
C ALA A 74 0.36 -1.01 15.79
N SER A 75 -0.54 -1.53 14.94
CA SER A 75 -1.70 -0.77 14.48
C SER A 75 -2.66 -0.42 15.62
N ARG A 76 -2.85 -1.32 16.60
CA ARG A 76 -3.62 -1.01 17.81
C ARG A 76 -2.99 0.13 18.60
N LYS A 77 -1.68 0.05 18.88
CA LYS A 77 -0.95 1.11 19.59
C LYS A 77 -1.02 2.45 18.85
N LEU A 78 -0.91 2.42 17.52
CA LEU A 78 -1.05 3.61 16.69
C LEU A 78 -2.43 4.24 16.86
N PHE A 79 -3.51 3.48 16.63
CA PHE A 79 -4.86 4.04 16.73
C PHE A 79 -5.22 4.46 18.15
N ASP A 80 -4.73 3.77 19.18
CA ASP A 80 -4.93 4.18 20.58
C ASP A 80 -4.29 5.57 20.86
N LYS A 81 -3.17 5.91 20.19
CA LYS A 81 -2.54 7.25 20.25
C LYS A 81 -3.25 8.28 19.37
N GLU A 82 -3.52 7.94 18.12
CA GLU A 82 -4.06 8.87 17.11
C GLU A 82 -5.54 9.21 17.33
N CYS A 83 -6.30 8.35 18.02
CA CYS A 83 -7.68 8.67 18.43
C CYS A 83 -7.76 9.93 19.32
N LEU A 84 -6.65 10.36 19.92
CA LEU A 84 -6.57 11.57 20.72
C LEU A 84 -6.39 12.85 19.88
N LEU A 85 -5.97 12.71 18.61
CA LEU A 85 -5.58 13.82 17.75
C LEU A 85 -6.55 14.03 16.58
N VAL A 86 -7.05 12.94 15.98
CA VAL A 86 -7.96 13.00 14.82
C VAL A 86 -9.07 11.96 14.99
N SER A 87 -10.33 12.42 14.95
CA SER A 87 -11.48 11.52 14.95
C SER A 87 -11.61 10.80 13.62
N ILE A 88 -10.99 9.63 13.49
CA ILE A 88 -11.18 8.71 12.35
C ILE A 88 -12.39 7.81 12.65
N PRO A 89 -13.48 7.87 11.86
CA PRO A 89 -14.61 6.95 12.03
C PRO A 89 -14.19 5.48 11.99
N LYS A 90 -14.70 4.66 12.91
CA LYS A 90 -14.37 3.21 13.03
C LYS A 90 -14.47 2.44 11.70
N ARG A 91 -15.44 2.79 10.85
CA ARG A 91 -15.61 2.19 9.51
C ARG A 91 -14.38 2.34 8.60
N TYR A 92 -13.64 3.44 8.71
CA TYR A 92 -12.43 3.66 7.94
C TYR A 92 -11.23 2.96 8.56
N VAL A 93 -11.15 2.89 9.89
CA VAL A 93 -10.11 2.10 10.59
C VAL A 93 -10.07 0.66 10.08
N PHE A 94 -11.24 0.00 9.96
CA PHE A 94 -11.30 -1.35 9.41
C PHE A 94 -10.79 -1.43 7.96
N LYS A 95 -11.09 -0.44 7.12
CA LYS A 95 -10.60 -0.40 5.73
C LYS A 95 -9.09 -0.13 5.65
N ILE A 96 -8.56 0.73 6.51
CA ILE A 96 -7.11 1.01 6.62
C ILE A 96 -6.35 -0.25 7.03
N LEU A 97 -6.81 -0.93 8.10
CA LEU A 97 -6.20 -2.17 8.57
C LEU A 97 -6.24 -3.28 7.50
N ASP A 98 -7.35 -3.38 6.79
CA ASP A 98 -7.53 -4.36 5.71
C ASP A 98 -6.59 -4.07 4.53
N MET A 99 -6.43 -2.79 4.16
CA MET A 99 -5.44 -2.37 3.17
C MET A 99 -4.02 -2.72 3.60
N TRP A 100 -3.59 -2.39 4.84
CA TRP A 100 -2.23 -2.72 5.30
C TRP A 100 -1.97 -4.23 5.37
N ARG A 101 -2.97 -5.02 5.77
CA ARG A 101 -2.87 -6.49 5.77
C ARG A 101 -2.70 -7.02 4.35
N MET A 102 -3.48 -6.49 3.41
CA MET A 102 -3.34 -6.85 2.00
C MET A 102 -1.97 -6.44 1.48
N HIS A 103 -1.49 -5.23 1.79
CA HIS A 103 -0.16 -4.76 1.42
C HIS A 103 0.95 -5.72 1.85
N VAL A 104 0.91 -6.23 3.08
CA VAL A 104 1.83 -7.26 3.55
C VAL A 104 1.75 -8.55 2.71
N GLN A 105 0.56 -8.98 2.31
CA GLN A 105 0.41 -10.13 1.42
C GLN A 105 0.98 -9.87 0.02
N LEU A 106 0.85 -8.64 -0.48
CA LEU A 106 1.42 -8.25 -1.76
C LEU A 106 2.94 -8.20 -1.78
N LEU A 107 3.56 -7.90 -0.63
CA LEU A 107 5.02 -7.94 -0.44
C LEU A 107 5.57 -9.37 -0.36
N MET A 108 4.72 -10.35 -0.03
CA MET A 108 5.09 -11.75 0.07
C MET A 108 4.00 -12.64 -0.53
N PRO A 109 3.78 -12.57 -1.86
CA PRO A 109 2.75 -13.34 -2.50
C PRO A 109 3.00 -14.83 -2.28
N ASN A 110 1.96 -15.55 -1.87
CA ASN A 110 1.95 -17.01 -1.99
C ASN A 110 1.44 -17.35 -3.40
N PRO A 111 2.24 -17.97 -4.28
CA PRO A 111 1.83 -18.29 -5.65
C PRO A 111 0.52 -19.05 -5.73
N LYS A 112 0.24 -19.93 -4.75
CA LYS A 112 -1.00 -20.73 -4.70
C LYS A 112 -2.25 -19.93 -4.34
N LYS A 113 -2.10 -18.69 -3.88
CA LYS A 113 -3.19 -17.82 -3.42
C LYS A 113 -3.31 -16.54 -4.24
N VAL A 114 -2.62 -16.43 -5.37
CA VAL A 114 -2.63 -15.23 -6.21
C VAL A 114 -4.05 -14.87 -6.64
N ASP A 115 -4.85 -15.83 -7.11
CA ASP A 115 -6.25 -15.57 -7.53
C ASP A 115 -7.11 -15.03 -6.39
N VAL A 116 -6.90 -15.53 -5.17
CA VAL A 116 -7.61 -15.07 -3.96
C VAL A 116 -7.18 -13.65 -3.59
N ILE A 117 -5.89 -13.35 -3.73
CA ILE A 117 -5.33 -12.03 -3.48
C ILE A 117 -5.89 -11.01 -4.47
N LEU A 118 -5.92 -11.33 -5.77
CA LEU A 118 -6.45 -10.47 -6.83
C LEU A 118 -7.93 -10.12 -6.64
N LYS A 119 -8.73 -11.10 -6.20
CA LYS A 119 -10.18 -10.92 -5.95
C LYS A 119 -10.49 -10.16 -4.66
N HIS A 120 -9.50 -9.86 -3.84
CA HIS A 120 -9.74 -9.21 -2.56
C HIS A 120 -10.09 -7.73 -2.74
N ARG A 121 -11.12 -7.25 -2.04
CA ARG A 121 -11.61 -5.85 -2.14
C ARG A 121 -10.54 -4.77 -1.92
N SER A 122 -9.54 -5.06 -1.07
CA SER A 122 -8.45 -4.14 -0.72
C SER A 122 -7.18 -4.37 -1.54
N PHE A 123 -7.23 -5.25 -2.54
CA PHE A 123 -6.11 -5.50 -3.44
C PHE A 123 -5.71 -4.22 -4.15
N ARG A 124 -6.66 -3.51 -4.78
CA ARG A 124 -6.37 -2.30 -5.55
C ARG A 124 -5.69 -1.22 -4.72
N SER A 125 -6.20 -0.95 -3.52
CA SER A 125 -5.63 0.05 -2.61
C SER A 125 -4.25 -0.34 -2.11
N ALA A 126 -4.03 -1.60 -1.78
CA ALA A 126 -2.70 -2.07 -1.40
C ALA A 126 -1.71 -2.04 -2.57
N TYR A 127 -2.16 -2.38 -3.78
CA TYR A 127 -1.34 -2.33 -4.99
C TYR A 127 -0.97 -0.89 -5.38
N ASP A 128 -1.92 0.03 -5.35
CA ASP A 128 -1.65 1.47 -5.55
C ASP A 128 -0.62 1.98 -4.55
N PHE A 129 -0.68 1.50 -3.31
CA PHE A 129 0.31 1.86 -2.31
C PHE A 129 1.71 1.32 -2.63
N ILE A 130 1.85 0.10 -3.18
CA ILE A 130 3.14 -0.39 -3.70
C ILE A 130 3.69 0.56 -4.77
N LEU A 131 2.86 0.99 -5.72
CA LEU A 131 3.30 1.89 -6.79
C LEU A 131 3.80 3.23 -6.25
N ILE A 132 3.11 3.81 -5.27
CA ILE A 132 3.57 5.06 -4.63
C ILE A 132 4.91 4.84 -3.92
N ARG A 133 5.08 3.72 -3.19
CA ARG A 133 6.34 3.40 -2.50
C ARG A 133 7.51 3.25 -3.48
N GLU A 134 7.30 2.52 -4.58
CA GLU A 134 8.31 2.40 -5.65
C GLU A 134 8.62 3.77 -6.28
N ALA A 135 7.61 4.62 -6.50
CA ALA A 135 7.79 5.96 -7.05
C ALA A 135 8.64 6.89 -6.17
N VAL A 136 8.55 6.73 -4.84
CA VAL A 136 9.40 7.45 -3.87
C VAL A 136 10.84 6.94 -3.89
N GLY A 137 11.09 5.78 -4.50
CA GLY A 137 12.40 5.14 -4.61
C GLY A 137 12.64 4.04 -3.59
N GLU A 138 11.57 3.48 -2.98
CA GLU A 138 11.70 2.27 -2.17
C GLU A 138 11.93 1.06 -3.08
N ASP A 139 12.95 0.26 -2.78
CA ASP A 139 13.22 -0.98 -3.49
C ASP A 139 12.28 -2.09 -3.01
N LEU A 140 11.21 -2.30 -3.78
CA LEU A 140 10.25 -3.37 -3.58
C LEU A 140 10.43 -4.50 -4.60
N GLN A 141 11.63 -4.68 -5.16
CA GLN A 141 11.95 -5.77 -6.09
C GLN A 141 11.06 -5.80 -7.34
N ASN A 142 10.61 -4.64 -7.83
CA ASN A 142 9.68 -4.49 -8.95
C ASN A 142 8.34 -5.23 -8.76
N LEU A 143 7.89 -5.38 -7.51
CA LEU A 143 6.58 -5.96 -7.21
C LEU A 143 5.44 -5.21 -7.90
N GLY A 144 5.57 -3.90 -8.12
CA GLY A 144 4.59 -3.12 -8.88
C GLY A 144 4.40 -3.66 -10.30
N VAL A 145 5.50 -3.94 -11.01
CA VAL A 145 5.47 -4.51 -12.37
C VAL A 145 4.92 -5.92 -12.36
N TRP A 146 5.38 -6.77 -11.43
CA TRP A 146 4.94 -8.15 -11.33
C TRP A 146 3.43 -8.27 -11.09
N TRP A 147 2.88 -7.48 -10.17
CA TRP A 147 1.44 -7.44 -9.93
C TRP A 147 0.66 -6.87 -11.13
N THR A 148 1.22 -5.94 -11.91
CA THR A 148 0.60 -5.49 -13.17
C THR A 148 0.48 -6.63 -14.16
N GLU A 149 1.55 -7.40 -14.37
CA GLU A 149 1.58 -8.50 -15.33
C GLU A 149 0.56 -9.58 -14.97
N ILE A 150 0.47 -9.93 -13.69
CA ILE A 150 -0.49 -10.93 -13.20
C ILE A 150 -1.93 -10.48 -13.35
N GLN A 151 -2.25 -9.21 -13.05
CA GLN A 151 -3.59 -8.67 -13.25
C GLN A 151 -4.04 -8.78 -14.72
N ASN A 152 -3.12 -8.51 -15.66
CA ASN A 152 -3.41 -8.59 -17.08
C ASN A 152 -3.56 -10.04 -17.56
N TYR A 153 -2.76 -10.97 -17.02
CA TYR A 153 -2.82 -12.39 -17.37
C TYR A 153 -4.12 -13.06 -16.92
N VAL A 154 -4.60 -12.74 -15.71
CA VAL A 154 -5.83 -13.34 -15.14
C VAL A 154 -7.10 -12.72 -15.73
N GLY A 155 -7.02 -11.50 -16.27
CA GLY A 155 -8.16 -10.80 -16.89
C GLY A 155 -8.46 -11.21 -18.33
N SER A 156 -7.60 -12.01 -18.98
CA SER A 156 -7.74 -12.39 -20.39
C SER A 156 -8.13 -13.87 -20.55
N ASP A 157 -9.43 -14.15 -20.65
CA ASP A 157 -9.91 -15.36 -21.34
C ASP A 157 -9.84 -15.09 -22.86
N HIS A 158 -8.86 -15.73 -23.52
CA HIS A 158 -8.53 -15.80 -24.95
C HIS A 158 -7.92 -14.59 -25.70
N GLU A 159 -6.82 -14.93 -26.40
CA GLU A 159 -6.37 -14.49 -27.72
C GLU A 159 -6.22 -12.98 -28.01
N ASN A 160 -4.94 -12.63 -28.21
CA ASN A 160 -4.39 -11.52 -29.01
C ASN A 160 -3.65 -10.43 -28.23
N GLY A 161 -2.36 -10.31 -28.59
CA GLY A 161 -1.64 -9.05 -28.55
C GLY A 161 -1.06 -8.69 -27.19
N ILE A 162 0.19 -9.11 -26.97
CA ILE A 162 1.07 -8.44 -26.01
C ILE A 162 1.28 -6.99 -26.51
N HIS A 163 0.38 -6.09 -26.14
CA HIS A 163 0.68 -4.68 -26.15
C HIS A 163 1.64 -4.42 -24.99
N LYS A 164 2.94 -4.49 -25.28
CA LYS A 164 3.99 -3.81 -24.52
C LYS A 164 3.66 -2.31 -24.53
N LYS A 165 2.74 -1.86 -23.69
CA LYS A 165 2.68 -0.44 -23.32
C LYS A 165 3.93 -0.19 -22.51
N ASN A 166 4.81 0.63 -23.09
CA ASN A 166 6.03 1.14 -22.47
C ASN A 166 5.79 1.46 -20.99
N LEU A 167 6.28 0.61 -20.08
CA LEU A 167 6.47 0.91 -18.65
C LEU A 167 7.65 1.89 -18.47
N LYS A 168 7.82 2.84 -19.41
CA LYS A 168 8.73 3.96 -19.25
C LYS A 168 8.11 4.88 -18.23
N LYS A 169 8.62 4.83 -16.99
CA LYS A 169 8.36 5.81 -15.92
C LYS A 169 6.87 6.16 -15.88
N ALA A 170 6.04 5.13 -15.74
CA ALA A 170 4.58 5.27 -15.73
C ALA A 170 4.24 6.44 -14.81
N SER A 171 3.50 7.41 -15.33
CA SER A 171 3.06 8.56 -14.57
C SER A 171 2.41 8.05 -13.29
N TYR A 172 3.13 8.10 -12.17
CA TYR A 172 2.71 7.55 -10.87
C TYR A 172 1.49 8.27 -10.27
N LEU A 173 0.90 9.18 -11.03
CA LEU A 173 -0.38 9.80 -10.76
C LEU A 173 -1.44 8.69 -10.79
N LEU A 174 -2.16 8.51 -9.69
CA LEU A 174 -3.23 7.51 -9.50
C LEU A 174 -4.38 7.70 -10.49
N ASP A 175 -4.16 7.40 -11.77
CA ASP A 175 -5.14 7.47 -12.86
C ASP A 175 -5.96 6.16 -12.93
N THR A 176 -6.41 5.68 -11.77
CA THR A 176 -7.07 4.38 -11.63
C THR A 176 -8.58 4.57 -11.55
N GLU A 177 -9.32 4.00 -12.51
CA GLU A 177 -10.77 4.20 -12.69
C GLU A 177 -11.65 3.50 -11.64
N PHE A 178 -11.08 2.69 -10.75
CA PHE A 178 -11.79 1.63 -10.02
C PHE A 178 -12.15 1.93 -8.55
N TYR A 179 -12.00 3.17 -8.08
CA TYR A 179 -12.47 3.57 -6.74
C TYR A 179 -13.93 4.07 -6.75
N ASN A 180 -14.82 3.39 -7.48
CA ASN A 180 -16.27 3.65 -7.41
C ASN A 180 -16.94 2.66 -6.45
#